data_AF-A0A0D0P797-F1
#
_entry.id   AF-A0A0D0P797-F1
#
_cell.length_a   1.000
_cell.length_b   1.000
_cell.length_c   1.000
_cell.angle_alpha   90.00
_cell.angle_beta   90.00
_cell.angle_gamma   90.00
#
_symmetry.space_group_name_H-M   'P 1'
#
loop_
_entity.id
_entity.type
_entity.pdbx_description
1 polymer ?
#
loop_
_entity_poly.entity_id
_entity_poly.type
_entity_poly.pdbx_seq_one_letter_code
_entity_poly.pdbx_strand_id
1 'polypeptide(L)'
;AGHCLYSDMGRVLAAITADTCGWSDSLGGVLCAEEVAQKYGQGRYQELRNGFFRNGTDNLLVELGKWGLGLSDLLMTLNLFSRVNVDEAGHFHFVEGHSKAGDYIELYAPMDTLVVLTALQHPMDPNPQYAPQPLKLSWMNADASVAEHCRLSRPENQRGFINTDRLFA
;
A
#
# COMPACT_ATOMS: atom_id res chain seq x y z
N ALA A 1 1.56 -11.33 -8.45
CA ALA A 1 2.43 -12.15 -7.56
C ALA A 1 3.84 -12.25 -8.14
N GLY A 2 4.86 -12.51 -7.31
CA GLY A 2 6.26 -12.67 -7.75
C GLY A 2 7.11 -11.39 -7.72
N HIS A 3 6.54 -10.25 -7.34
CA HIS A 3 7.25 -8.98 -7.17
C HIS A 3 7.75 -8.82 -5.72
N CYS A 4 8.83 -8.07 -5.54
CA CYS A 4 9.40 -7.74 -4.23
C CYS A 4 9.35 -6.22 -4.00
N LEU A 5 9.09 -5.81 -2.77
CA LEU A 5 9.17 -4.44 -2.29
C LEU A 5 10.55 -4.22 -1.67
N TYR A 6 11.26 -3.21 -2.15
CA TYR A 6 12.65 -2.97 -1.78
C TYR A 6 12.79 -1.76 -0.86
N SER A 7 13.78 -1.83 0.02
CA SER A 7 14.35 -0.63 0.65
C SER A 7 15.24 0.13 -0.33
N ASP A 8 15.52 1.38 0.01
CA ASP A 8 16.52 2.23 -0.65
C ASP A 8 17.94 1.61 -0.67
N MET A 9 18.25 0.77 0.33
CA MET A 9 19.50 0.00 0.42
C MET A 9 19.47 -1.33 -0.37
N GLY A 10 18.44 -1.57 -1.18
CA GLY A 10 18.37 -2.75 -2.05
C GLY A 10 18.16 -4.06 -1.31
N ARG A 11 17.47 -4.03 -0.16
CA ARG A 11 17.02 -5.21 0.59
C ARG A 11 15.54 -5.45 0.33
N VAL A 12 15.10 -6.70 0.29
CA VAL A 12 13.68 -7.05 0.20
C VAL A 12 13.04 -6.82 1.57
N LEU A 13 12.10 -5.87 1.65
CA LEU A 13 11.27 -5.61 2.84
C LEU A 13 10.06 -6.54 2.90
N ALA A 14 9.47 -6.82 1.74
CA ALA A 14 8.35 -7.73 1.58
C ALA A 14 8.32 -8.34 0.17
N ALA A 15 7.77 -9.54 0.03
CA ALA A 15 7.53 -10.22 -1.24
C ALA A 15 6.04 -10.49 -1.42
N ILE A 16 5.51 -10.21 -2.62
CA ILE A 16 4.10 -10.42 -2.96
C ILE A 16 3.91 -11.88 -3.41
N THR A 17 3.68 -12.78 -2.45
CA THR A 17 3.58 -14.23 -2.67
C THR A 17 2.30 -14.62 -3.40
N ALA A 18 1.21 -13.92 -3.13
CA ALA A 18 -0.05 -14.04 -3.83
C ALA A 18 -0.70 -12.67 -4.09
N ASP A 19 -1.40 -12.55 -5.21
CA ASP A 19 -2.12 -11.34 -5.59
C ASP A 19 -3.21 -11.74 -6.58
N THR A 20 -4.47 -11.69 -6.14
CA THR A 20 -5.62 -12.02 -6.99
C THR A 20 -6.10 -10.86 -7.86
N CYS A 21 -5.67 -9.63 -7.55
CA CYS A 21 -5.98 -8.44 -8.34
C CYS A 21 -5.03 -8.30 -9.55
N GLY A 22 -3.79 -8.78 -9.40
CA GLY A 22 -2.74 -8.76 -10.42
C GLY A 22 -2.08 -7.41 -10.63
N TRP A 23 -2.47 -6.37 -9.89
CA TRP A 23 -1.88 -5.03 -9.96
C TRP A 23 -2.06 -4.26 -8.65
N SER A 24 -1.09 -3.40 -8.34
CA SER A 24 -1.16 -2.39 -7.28
C SER A 24 -0.57 -1.09 -7.81
N ASP A 25 -1.15 0.03 -7.42
CA ASP A 25 -0.72 1.34 -7.87
C ASP A 25 0.42 1.88 -6.97
N SER A 26 1.47 2.41 -7.56
CA SER A 26 2.60 3.04 -6.86
C SER A 26 2.75 4.53 -7.20
N LEU A 27 1.75 5.13 -7.87
CA LEU A 27 1.80 6.49 -8.38
C LEU A 27 0.90 7.45 -7.61
N GLY A 28 -0.26 6.98 -7.14
CA GLY A 28 -1.34 7.83 -6.65
C GLY A 28 -1.10 8.45 -5.29
N GLY A 29 -0.25 7.86 -4.44
CA GLY A 29 -0.05 8.34 -3.07
C GLY A 29 -1.34 8.27 -2.25
N VAL A 30 -1.52 9.21 -1.32
CA VAL A 30 -2.72 9.33 -0.47
C VAL A 30 -3.21 10.77 -0.42
N LEU A 31 -4.51 10.97 -0.20
CA LEU A 31 -5.08 12.30 -0.03
C LEU A 31 -4.62 12.93 1.30
N CYS A 32 -4.36 14.23 1.30
CA CYS A 32 -4.23 15.06 2.49
C CYS A 32 -5.57 15.71 2.89
N ALA A 33 -5.58 16.41 4.02
CA ALA A 33 -6.81 17.02 4.57
C ALA A 33 -7.46 18.03 3.60
N GLU A 34 -6.64 18.83 2.90
CA GLU A 34 -7.12 19.82 1.94
C GLU A 34 -7.79 19.14 0.74
N GLU A 35 -7.16 18.12 0.16
CA GLU A 35 -7.70 17.41 -1.00
C GLU A 35 -8.98 16.64 -0.66
N VAL A 36 -9.06 16.06 0.56
CA VAL A 36 -10.32 15.47 1.07
C VAL A 36 -11.42 16.52 1.16
N ALA A 37 -11.12 17.72 1.67
CA ALA A 37 -12.10 18.79 1.76
C ALA A 37 -12.54 19.31 0.38
N GLN A 38 -11.62 19.37 -0.59
CA GLN A 38 -11.94 19.74 -1.98
C GLN A 38 -12.82 18.68 -2.65
N LYS A 39 -12.50 17.39 -2.46
CA LYS A 39 -13.17 16.28 -3.14
C LYS A 39 -14.53 15.91 -2.53
N TYR A 40 -14.62 15.90 -1.21
CA TYR A 40 -15.79 15.39 -0.49
C TYR A 40 -16.52 16.48 0.32
N GLY A 41 -15.92 17.65 0.51
CA GLY A 41 -16.45 18.72 1.35
C GLY A 41 -16.09 18.55 2.83
N GLN A 42 -16.84 19.22 3.70
CA GLN A 42 -16.65 19.13 5.14
C GLN A 42 -17.30 17.84 5.68
N GLY A 43 -16.57 17.12 6.53
CA GLY A 43 -17.08 15.91 7.18
C GLY A 43 -16.51 15.75 8.58
N ARG A 44 -16.98 16.58 9.52
CA ARG A 44 -16.42 16.65 10.87
C ARG A 44 -16.91 15.51 11.76
N TYR A 45 -16.05 15.07 12.69
CA TYR A 45 -16.40 14.03 13.67
C TYR A 45 -17.62 14.37 14.52
N GLN A 46 -17.79 15.63 14.94
CA GLN A 46 -18.93 16.05 15.77
C GLN A 46 -20.28 15.84 15.09
N GLU A 47 -20.31 15.87 13.75
CA GLU A 47 -21.51 15.77 12.93
C GLU A 47 -21.70 14.32 12.43
N LEU A 48 -20.64 13.71 11.90
CA LEU A 48 -20.72 12.41 11.21
C LEU A 48 -20.28 11.22 12.07
N ARG A 49 -19.77 11.45 13.28
CA ARG A 49 -19.22 10.40 14.17
C ARG A 49 -18.23 9.53 13.41
N ASN A 50 -18.43 8.22 13.37
CA ASN A 50 -17.53 7.28 12.69
C ASN A 50 -17.52 7.43 11.16
N GLY A 51 -18.50 8.14 10.58
CA GLY A 51 -18.58 8.45 9.15
C GLY A 51 -17.81 9.72 8.75
N PHE A 52 -17.08 10.34 9.67
CA PHE A 52 -16.30 11.55 9.38
C PHE A 52 -15.20 11.30 8.34
N PHE A 53 -14.85 12.37 7.63
CA PHE A 53 -13.89 12.29 6.55
C PHE A 53 -12.48 12.30 7.12
N ARG A 54 -11.71 11.26 6.78
CA ARG A 54 -10.31 11.10 7.15
C ARG A 54 -9.47 11.25 5.90
N ASN A 55 -8.21 11.63 6.08
CA ASN A 55 -7.23 11.69 5.00
C ASN A 55 -6.08 10.72 5.30
N GLY A 56 -5.40 10.26 4.25
CA GLY A 56 -4.38 9.23 4.38
C GLY A 56 -3.09 9.78 4.97
N THR A 57 -2.72 11.02 4.63
CA THR A 57 -1.51 11.66 5.17
C THR A 57 -1.52 11.71 6.70
N ASP A 58 -2.57 12.27 7.29
CA ASP A 58 -2.67 12.39 8.75
C ASP A 58 -2.77 11.02 9.43
N ASN A 59 -3.56 10.09 8.86
CA ASN A 59 -3.66 8.73 9.40
C ASN A 59 -2.28 8.06 9.46
N LEU A 60 -1.50 8.14 8.37
CA LEU A 60 -0.18 7.54 8.30
C LEU A 60 0.80 8.23 9.26
N LEU A 61 0.77 9.57 9.37
CA LEU A 61 1.61 10.31 10.31
C LEU A 61 1.33 9.95 11.78
N VAL A 62 0.07 9.71 12.14
CA VAL A 62 -0.29 9.24 13.49
C VAL A 62 0.33 7.88 13.79
N GLU A 63 0.32 6.96 12.82
CA GLU A 63 0.91 5.63 12.99
C GLU A 63 2.44 5.66 12.96
N LEU A 64 3.04 6.42 12.06
CA LEU A 64 4.49 6.64 11.97
C LEU A 64 5.05 7.30 13.25
N GLY A 65 4.33 8.28 13.80
CA GLY A 65 4.73 9.00 15.01
C GLY A 65 4.90 8.09 16.24
N LYS A 66 4.20 6.94 16.29
CA LYS A 66 4.38 5.93 17.35
C LYS A 66 5.77 5.30 17.36
N TRP A 67 6.48 5.41 16.24
CA TRP A 67 7.85 4.91 16.03
C TRP A 67 8.89 6.03 15.93
N GLY A 68 8.51 7.26 16.27
CA GLY A 68 9.39 8.43 16.17
C GLY A 68 9.66 8.88 14.74
N LEU A 69 8.86 8.41 13.77
CA LEU A 69 8.93 8.81 12.36
C LEU A 69 7.98 9.97 12.08
N GLY A 70 8.33 10.80 11.10
CA GLY A 70 7.59 12.02 10.75
C GLY A 70 7.30 12.15 9.26
N LEU A 71 6.95 13.37 8.85
CA LEU A 71 6.59 13.67 7.45
C LEU A 71 7.71 13.41 6.46
N SER A 72 8.97 13.59 6.86
CA SER A 72 10.13 13.26 6.02
C SER A 72 10.25 11.76 5.72
N ASP A 73 9.66 10.91 6.56
CA ASP A 73 9.68 9.45 6.41
C ASP A 73 8.45 8.93 5.65
N LEU A 74 7.46 9.79 5.41
CA LEU A 74 6.28 9.47 4.60
C LEU A 74 6.65 9.59 3.11
N LEU A 75 7.13 8.48 2.55
CA LEU A 75 7.43 8.33 1.12
C LEU A 75 6.17 7.94 0.31
N MET A 76 6.34 7.76 -0.99
CA MET A 76 5.28 7.25 -1.88
C MET A 76 4.73 5.93 -1.36
N THR A 77 3.40 5.86 -1.21
CA THR A 77 2.69 4.67 -0.76
C THR A 77 2.44 3.69 -1.89
N LEU A 78 2.33 2.41 -1.54
CA LEU A 78 1.79 1.39 -2.44
C LEU A 78 0.29 1.24 -2.19
N ASN A 79 -0.52 1.65 -3.16
CA ASN A 79 -1.97 1.56 -3.14
C ASN A 79 -2.41 0.15 -3.59
N LEU A 80 -2.45 -0.76 -2.61
CA LEU A 80 -2.96 -2.12 -2.78
C LEU A 80 -4.42 -2.09 -3.27
N PHE A 81 -4.81 -3.08 -4.06
CA PHE A 81 -6.16 -3.23 -4.65
C PHE A 81 -6.57 -2.12 -5.64
N SER A 82 -5.72 -1.13 -5.89
CA SER A 82 -5.95 -0.05 -6.86
C SER A 82 -5.07 -0.21 -8.09
N ARG A 83 -5.56 0.30 -9.23
CA ARG A 83 -4.78 0.35 -10.47
C ARG A 83 -4.93 1.69 -11.14
N VAL A 84 -3.80 2.24 -11.58
CA VAL A 84 -3.69 3.41 -12.44
C VAL A 84 -2.91 2.99 -13.68
N ASN A 85 -3.45 3.32 -14.85
CA ASN A 85 -2.75 3.20 -16.12
C ASN A 85 -2.21 4.58 -16.54
N VAL A 86 -1.12 4.59 -17.29
CA VAL A 86 -0.57 5.80 -17.92
C VAL A 86 -0.77 5.69 -19.42
N ASP A 87 -1.40 6.69 -20.04
CA ASP A 87 -1.58 6.72 -21.49
C ASP A 87 -0.33 7.25 -22.23
N GLU A 88 -0.36 7.23 -23.56
CA GLU A 88 0.75 7.70 -24.41
C GLU A 88 1.07 9.20 -24.22
N ALA A 89 0.11 10.00 -23.74
CA ALA A 89 0.29 11.41 -23.44
C ALA A 89 0.80 11.65 -22.00
N GLY A 90 0.96 10.58 -21.21
CA GLY A 90 1.41 10.66 -19.82
C GLY A 90 0.29 10.95 -18.81
N HIS A 91 -0.98 10.92 -19.22
CA HIS A 91 -2.08 11.10 -18.28
C HIS A 91 -2.36 9.82 -17.50
N PHE A 92 -2.73 10.01 -16.24
CA PHE A 92 -3.10 8.93 -15.35
C PHE A 92 -4.59 8.63 -15.46
N HIS A 93 -4.93 7.35 -15.58
CA HIS A 93 -6.29 6.84 -15.67
C HIS A 93 -6.54 5.81 -14.57
N PHE A 94 -7.40 6.14 -13.62
CA PHE A 94 -7.83 5.20 -12.59
C PHE A 94 -8.73 4.12 -13.19
N VAL A 95 -8.47 2.86 -12.84
CA VAL A 95 -9.27 1.72 -13.32
C VAL A 95 -10.31 1.35 -12.26
N GLU A 96 -11.55 1.78 -12.49
CA GLU A 96 -12.68 1.43 -11.63
C GLU A 96 -12.94 -0.08 -11.61
N GLY A 97 -13.38 -0.60 -10.47
CA GLY A 97 -13.74 -2.02 -10.31
C GLY A 97 -12.57 -2.99 -10.47
N HIS A 98 -11.32 -2.52 -10.38
CA HIS A 98 -10.11 -3.35 -10.49
C HIS A 98 -10.05 -4.48 -9.43
N SER A 99 -10.51 -4.19 -8.21
CA SER A 99 -10.63 -5.18 -7.12
C SER A 99 -12.09 -5.37 -6.70
N LYS A 100 -12.40 -6.56 -6.16
CA LYS A 100 -13.71 -6.89 -5.59
C LYS A 100 -13.58 -7.55 -4.22
N ALA A 101 -14.68 -7.61 -3.48
CA ALA A 101 -14.74 -8.33 -2.22
C ALA A 101 -14.30 -9.79 -2.38
N GLY A 102 -13.41 -10.24 -1.49
CA GLY A 102 -12.80 -11.56 -1.54
C GLY A 102 -11.45 -11.61 -2.25
N ASP A 103 -11.07 -10.55 -2.98
CA ASP A 103 -9.68 -10.42 -3.44
C ASP A 103 -8.72 -10.26 -2.27
N TYR A 104 -7.51 -10.78 -2.44
CA TYR A 104 -6.47 -10.69 -1.44
C TYR A 104 -5.08 -10.53 -2.07
N ILE A 105 -4.20 -9.91 -1.29
CA ILE A 105 -2.79 -9.80 -1.56
C ILE A 105 -2.08 -10.35 -0.32
N GLU A 106 -1.13 -11.26 -0.54
CA GLU A 106 -0.33 -11.85 0.51
C GLU A 106 1.10 -11.32 0.42
N LEU A 107 1.63 -10.87 1.57
CA LEU A 107 2.97 -10.33 1.71
C LEU A 107 3.76 -11.21 2.67
N TYR A 108 4.95 -11.63 2.25
CA TYR A 108 5.94 -12.27 3.11
C TYR A 108 7.06 -11.28 3.43
N ALA A 109 7.36 -11.08 4.72
CA ALA A 109 8.46 -10.24 5.17
C ALA A 109 9.68 -11.11 5.51
N PRO A 110 10.77 -11.09 4.71
CA PRO A 110 11.99 -11.85 5.00
C PRO A 110 12.89 -11.24 6.08
N MET A 111 12.48 -10.10 6.67
CA MET A 111 13.17 -9.42 7.76
C MET A 111 12.15 -8.77 8.69
N ASP A 112 12.60 -8.25 9.83
CA ASP A 112 11.78 -7.42 10.69
C ASP A 112 11.33 -6.16 9.93
N THR A 113 10.04 -6.08 9.62
CA THR A 113 9.46 -5.03 8.78
C THR A 113 8.31 -4.35 9.51
N LEU A 114 8.39 -3.03 9.67
CA LEU A 114 7.27 -2.20 10.10
C LEU A 114 6.34 -1.94 8.91
N VAL A 115 5.08 -2.37 9.01
CA VAL A 115 4.05 -2.12 7.99
C VAL A 115 3.05 -1.12 8.56
N VAL A 116 2.86 0.01 7.86
CA VAL A 116 1.88 1.04 8.21
C VAL A 116 0.82 1.09 7.12
N LEU A 117 -0.46 1.05 7.49
CA LEU A 117 -1.59 0.93 6.56
C LEU A 117 -2.66 1.97 6.88
N THR A 118 -3.32 2.46 5.83
CA THR A 118 -4.57 3.23 5.93
C THR A 118 -5.56 2.68 4.92
N ALA A 119 -6.83 2.52 5.32
CA ALA A 119 -7.90 2.00 4.47
C ALA A 119 -8.83 3.15 4.06
N LEU A 120 -8.49 3.82 2.97
CA LEU A 120 -9.22 4.97 2.43
C LEU A 120 -9.35 4.87 0.90
N GLN A 121 -10.24 5.68 0.32
CA GLN A 121 -10.39 5.76 -1.12
C GLN A 121 -9.13 6.33 -1.78
N HIS A 122 -8.81 5.77 -2.95
CA HIS A 122 -7.69 6.23 -3.77
C HIS A 122 -7.89 7.70 -4.20
N PRO A 123 -6.82 8.51 -4.28
CA PRO A 123 -6.92 9.91 -4.69
C PRO A 123 -7.68 10.13 -6.01
N MET A 124 -7.44 9.25 -6.98
CA MET A 124 -8.08 9.29 -8.31
C MET A 124 -9.39 8.50 -8.44
N ASP A 125 -9.93 7.91 -7.37
CA ASP A 125 -11.25 7.26 -7.40
C ASP A 125 -12.32 8.29 -7.81
N PRO A 126 -13.10 8.09 -8.89
CA PRO A 126 -14.06 9.07 -9.37
C PRO A 126 -15.32 9.18 -8.49
N ASN A 127 -15.51 8.28 -7.51
CA ASN A 127 -16.67 8.33 -6.63
C ASN A 127 -16.69 9.63 -5.81
N PRO A 128 -17.72 10.50 -5.97
CA PRO A 128 -17.79 11.78 -5.27
C PRO A 128 -18.20 11.64 -3.81
N GLN A 129 -18.61 10.45 -3.36
CA GLN A 129 -18.96 10.18 -1.98
C GLN A 129 -17.76 9.60 -1.23
N TYR A 130 -17.55 10.09 0.00
CA TYR A 130 -16.58 9.50 0.91
C TYR A 130 -17.10 8.13 1.40
N ALA A 131 -16.60 7.06 0.80
CA ALA A 131 -17.04 5.68 0.95
C ALA A 131 -15.86 4.69 1.07
N PRO A 132 -14.97 4.85 2.07
CA PRO A 132 -13.88 3.90 2.30
C PRO A 132 -14.44 2.50 2.60
N GLN A 133 -13.81 1.48 2.00
CA GLN A 133 -14.23 0.09 2.14
C GLN A 133 -13.46 -0.61 3.28
N PRO A 134 -14.09 -1.56 4.01
CA PRO A 134 -13.41 -2.29 5.07
C PRO A 134 -12.38 -3.27 4.49
N LEU A 135 -11.27 -3.44 5.20
CA LEU A 135 -10.24 -4.43 4.91
C LEU A 135 -10.09 -5.41 6.08
N LYS A 136 -9.81 -6.67 5.76
CA LYS A 136 -9.43 -7.68 6.76
C LYS A 136 -7.93 -7.92 6.67
N LEU A 137 -7.25 -7.74 7.80
CA LEU A 137 -5.85 -8.11 7.95
C LEU A 137 -5.75 -9.43 8.71
N SER A 138 -4.87 -10.31 8.26
CA SER A 138 -4.49 -11.54 8.96
C SER A 138 -2.98 -11.73 8.86
N TRP A 139 -2.39 -12.32 9.89
CA TRP A 139 -0.97 -12.65 9.95
C TRP A 139 -0.79 -14.09 10.36
N MET A 140 0.28 -14.71 9.86
CA MET A 140 0.68 -16.07 10.21
C MET A 140 2.19 -16.20 10.10
N ASN A 141 2.76 -17.14 10.83
CA ASN A 141 4.15 -17.53 10.62
C ASN A 141 4.25 -18.37 9.35
N ALA A 142 5.24 -18.09 8.52
CA ALA A 142 5.48 -18.79 7.27
C ALA A 142 6.97 -19.16 7.13
N ASP A 143 7.23 -20.31 6.53
CA ASP A 143 8.59 -20.71 6.15
C ASP A 143 9.11 -19.86 4.98
N ALA A 144 10.42 -19.66 4.89
CA ALA A 144 11.03 -18.86 3.82
C ALA A 144 10.71 -19.35 2.40
N SER A 145 10.44 -20.66 2.23
CA SER A 145 10.07 -21.26 0.95
C SER A 145 8.80 -20.68 0.32
N VAL A 146 7.91 -20.04 1.08
CA VAL A 146 6.71 -19.40 0.52
C VAL A 146 7.05 -18.28 -0.47
N ALA A 147 8.23 -17.66 -0.31
CA ALA A 147 8.70 -16.58 -1.17
C ALA A 147 9.62 -17.07 -2.31
N GLU A 148 9.84 -18.37 -2.47
CA GLU A 148 10.81 -18.90 -3.44
C GLU A 148 10.47 -18.49 -4.88
N HIS A 149 9.18 -18.52 -5.24
CA HIS A 149 8.74 -18.02 -6.54
C HIS A 149 9.07 -16.53 -6.74
N CYS A 150 8.95 -15.71 -5.69
CA CYS A 150 9.33 -14.30 -5.74
C CYS A 150 10.84 -14.12 -5.87
N ARG A 151 11.63 -14.94 -5.15
CA ARG A 151 13.10 -14.93 -5.18
C ARG A 151 13.63 -15.26 -6.57
N LEU A 152 13.02 -16.21 -7.27
CA LEU A 152 13.47 -16.70 -8.57
C LEU A 152 12.83 -16.00 -9.78
N SER A 153 11.79 -15.16 -9.59
CA SER A 153 11.08 -14.52 -10.69
C SER A 153 11.95 -13.55 -11.50
N ARG A 154 12.97 -12.94 -10.87
CA ARG A 154 13.92 -12.00 -11.48
C ARG A 154 15.31 -12.11 -10.82
N PRO A 155 16.42 -11.98 -11.58
CA PRO A 155 17.77 -11.96 -11.00
C PRO A 155 17.97 -10.86 -9.93
N GLU A 156 17.28 -9.73 -10.06
CA GLU A 156 17.26 -8.63 -9.10
C GLU A 156 16.76 -9.10 -7.73
N ASN A 157 15.68 -9.90 -7.72
CA ASN A 157 15.10 -10.43 -6.49
C ASN A 157 16.08 -11.34 -5.77
N GLN A 158 16.76 -12.23 -6.49
CA GLN A 158 17.79 -13.07 -5.88
C GLN A 158 18.87 -12.23 -5.17
N ARG A 159 19.37 -11.16 -5.80
CA ARG A 159 20.35 -10.25 -5.19
C ARG A 159 19.77 -9.50 -3.99
N GLY A 160 18.52 -9.03 -4.11
CA GLY A 160 17.82 -8.35 -3.02
C GLY A 160 17.67 -9.22 -1.79
N PHE A 161 17.24 -10.48 -1.97
CA PHE A 161 17.15 -11.43 -0.87
C PHE A 161 18.52 -11.77 -0.29
N ILE A 162 19.58 -11.96 -1.10
CA ILE A 162 20.94 -12.14 -0.58
C ILE A 162 21.35 -10.97 0.31
N ASN A 163 21.01 -9.73 -0.07
CA ASN A 163 21.30 -8.54 0.74
C ASN A 163 20.51 -8.51 2.05
N THR A 164 19.27 -9.01 2.05
CA THR A 164 18.45 -9.16 3.27
C THR A 164 19.00 -10.26 4.17
N ASP A 165 19.18 -11.46 3.63
CA ASP A 165 19.55 -12.67 4.38
C ASP A 165 20.89 -12.50 5.10
N ARG A 166 21.83 -11.72 4.55
CA ARG A 166 23.11 -11.40 5.22
C ARG A 166 22.99 -10.78 6.62
N LEU A 167 21.85 -10.17 6.94
CA LEU A 167 21.63 -9.49 8.22
C LEU A 167 20.53 -10.15 9.07
N PHE A 168 19.63 -10.92 8.45
CA PHE A 168 18.39 -11.37 9.07
C PHE A 168 18.14 -12.89 8.98
N ALA A 169 19.01 -13.65 8.30
CA ALA A 169 18.91 -15.11 8.22
C ALA A 169 19.77 -15.84 9.26
#